data_AF-A0A436W7P9-F1
#
_entry.id   AF-A0A436W7P9-F1
#
_cell.length_a   1.000
_cell.length_b   1.000
_cell.length_c   1.000
_cell.angle_alpha   90.00
_cell.angle_beta   90.00
_cell.angle_gamma   90.00
#
_symmetry.space_group_name_H-M   'P 1'
#
loop_
_entity.id
_entity.type
_entity.pdbx_description
1 polymer ?
#
loop_
_entity_poly.entity_id
_entity_poly.type
_entity_poly.pdbx_seq_one_letter_code
_entity_poly.pdbx_strand_id
1 'polypeptide(L)'
;LMSEDLPDPESRIMVDGKDIVMQWRRSNMQSLEGLTKVMRENFRACGYPIVLSRPFDKRTPSHQCGTVKMGNDPATSPLDPFCRAYDHQNLFVVDGGFLPTSAAVNPALSIAAQALRVAEHIRKTELAA
;
A
#
# COMPACT_ATOMS: atom_id res chain seq x y z
N LEU A 1 -15.24 7.38 -1.95
CA LEU A 1 -14.51 7.76 -0.72
C LEU A 1 -13.57 6.63 -0.35
N MET A 2 -12.41 6.94 0.21
CA MET A 2 -11.38 5.96 0.58
C MET A 2 -10.81 6.36 1.95
N SER A 3 -10.59 5.38 2.80
CA SER A 3 -9.77 5.50 4.02
C SER A 3 -8.58 4.57 3.88
N GLU A 4 -7.52 4.84 4.63
CA GLU A 4 -6.35 3.97 4.66
C GLU A 4 -6.69 2.64 5.35
N ASP A 5 -6.29 1.52 4.76
CA ASP A 5 -6.10 0.28 5.50
C ASP A 5 -4.75 0.40 6.24
N LEU A 6 -4.80 0.39 7.57
CA LEU A 6 -3.59 0.44 8.39
C LEU A 6 -2.80 -0.86 8.26
N PRO A 7 -1.45 -0.79 8.30
CA PRO A 7 -0.60 -1.98 8.25
C PRO A 7 -0.95 -2.98 9.36
N ASP A 8 -1.17 -4.23 8.99
CA ASP A 8 -1.45 -5.33 9.92
C ASP A 8 -0.46 -6.48 9.65
N PRO A 9 0.36 -6.90 10.65
CA PRO A 9 1.25 -8.05 10.50
C PRO A 9 0.52 -9.39 10.24
N GLU A 10 -0.79 -9.43 10.32
CA GLU A 10 -1.58 -10.62 10.05
C GLU A 10 -2.31 -10.56 8.71
N SER A 11 -2.20 -9.44 7.99
CA SER A 11 -2.58 -9.34 6.58
C SER A 11 -1.38 -9.74 5.71
N ARG A 12 -1.53 -10.81 4.92
CA ARG A 12 -0.44 -11.47 4.20
C ARG A 12 -0.89 -11.97 2.83
N ILE A 13 0.03 -11.90 1.88
CA ILE A 13 -0.01 -12.69 0.65
C ILE A 13 0.98 -13.85 0.83
N MET A 14 0.51 -15.07 0.63
CA MET A 14 1.28 -16.29 0.80
C MET A 14 1.12 -17.17 -0.44
N VAL A 15 2.04 -18.12 -0.60
CA VAL A 15 1.97 -19.15 -1.64
C VAL A 15 1.73 -20.49 -0.97
N ASP A 16 0.73 -21.22 -1.44
CA ASP A 16 0.42 -22.59 -1.03
C ASP A 16 0.40 -23.50 -2.27
N GLY A 17 1.52 -24.21 -2.50
CA GLY A 17 1.74 -24.97 -3.73
C GLY A 17 1.68 -24.07 -4.97
N LYS A 18 0.60 -24.18 -5.75
CA LYS A 18 0.35 -23.38 -6.96
C LYS A 18 -0.60 -22.19 -6.72
N ASP A 19 -1.19 -22.12 -5.53
CA ASP A 19 -2.24 -21.16 -5.22
C ASP A 19 -1.65 -19.93 -4.50
N ILE A 20 -2.21 -18.76 -4.81
CA ILE A 20 -1.93 -17.52 -4.10
C ILE A 20 -2.99 -17.34 -3.02
N VAL A 21 -2.55 -17.34 -1.77
CA VAL A 21 -3.43 -17.17 -0.60
C VAL A 21 -3.38 -15.72 -0.15
N MET A 22 -4.51 -15.02 -0.28
CA MET A 22 -4.69 -13.68 0.26
C MET A 22 -5.42 -13.73 1.61
N GLN A 23 -4.66 -13.55 2.67
CA GLN A 23 -5.16 -13.32 4.01
C GLN A 23 -5.23 -11.81 4.25
N TRP A 24 -6.43 -11.26 4.40
CA TRP A 24 -6.64 -9.84 4.64
C TRP A 24 -7.52 -9.63 5.86
N ARG A 25 -7.05 -8.80 6.79
CA ARG A 25 -7.82 -8.30 7.92
C ARG A 25 -8.18 -6.85 7.65
N ARG A 26 -9.48 -6.57 7.68
CA ARG A 26 -10.02 -5.23 7.50
C ARG A 26 -9.61 -4.38 8.71
N SER A 27 -9.06 -3.19 8.46
CA SER A 27 -8.58 -2.29 9.50
C SER A 27 -9.21 -0.89 9.34
N ASN A 28 -8.96 -0.01 10.33
CA ASN A 28 -9.34 1.41 10.28
C ASN A 28 -10.83 1.74 10.02
N MET A 29 -11.75 0.85 10.46
CA MET A 29 -13.18 1.00 10.18
C MET A 29 -13.82 2.23 10.80
N GLN A 30 -13.35 2.65 11.97
CA GLN A 30 -13.86 3.87 12.63
C GLN A 30 -13.65 5.11 11.75
N SER A 31 -12.48 5.23 11.11
CA SER A 31 -12.19 6.34 10.19
C SER A 31 -13.06 6.28 8.94
N LEU A 32 -13.28 5.08 8.39
CA LEU A 32 -14.15 4.88 7.23
C LEU A 32 -15.61 5.26 7.54
N GLU A 33 -16.11 4.86 8.70
CA GLU A 33 -17.46 5.17 9.18
C GLU A 33 -17.63 6.67 9.41
N GLY A 34 -16.67 7.31 10.05
CA GLY A 34 -16.64 8.76 10.25
C GLY A 34 -16.66 9.53 8.92
N LEU A 35 -15.80 9.15 7.97
CA LEU A 35 -15.77 9.77 6.64
C LEU A 35 -17.08 9.52 5.88
N THR A 36 -17.65 8.32 5.98
CA THR A 36 -18.93 7.99 5.36
C THR A 36 -20.07 8.84 5.92
N LYS A 37 -20.08 9.10 7.23
CA LYS A 37 -21.06 9.98 7.88
C LYS A 37 -20.98 11.40 7.33
N VAL A 38 -19.79 12.01 7.35
CA VAL A 38 -19.57 13.38 6.85
C VAL A 38 -19.95 13.48 5.37
N MET A 39 -19.55 12.51 4.55
CA MET A 39 -19.88 12.51 3.13
C MET A 39 -21.39 12.44 2.88
N ARG A 40 -22.11 11.63 3.67
CA ARG A 40 -23.58 11.53 3.58
C ARG A 40 -24.28 12.83 3.96
N GLU A 41 -23.83 13.48 5.03
CA GLU A 41 -24.38 14.77 5.46
C GLU A 41 -24.18 15.82 4.37
N ASN A 42 -22.98 15.89 3.78
CA ASN A 42 -22.67 16.81 2.68
C ASN A 42 -23.52 16.54 1.43
N PHE A 43 -23.65 15.27 1.00
CA PHE A 43 -24.50 14.96 -0.15
C PHE A 43 -25.96 15.31 0.08
N ARG A 44 -26.50 15.06 1.28
CA ARG A 44 -27.88 15.48 1.61
C ARG A 44 -28.03 17.00 1.56
N ALA A 45 -27.05 17.75 2.07
CA ALA A 45 -27.03 19.21 2.00
C ALA A 45 -26.99 19.73 0.55
N CYS A 46 -26.34 19.00 -0.37
CA CYS A 46 -26.37 19.28 -1.81
C CYS A 46 -27.67 18.88 -2.51
N GLY A 47 -28.69 18.40 -1.79
CA GLY A 47 -30.00 18.06 -2.36
C GLY A 47 -30.14 16.63 -2.84
N TYR A 48 -29.19 15.73 -2.54
CA TYR A 48 -29.34 14.29 -2.84
C TYR A 48 -30.20 13.61 -1.76
N PRO A 49 -31.47 13.24 -2.05
CA PRO A 49 -32.42 12.77 -1.02
C PRO A 49 -32.09 11.35 -0.53
N ILE A 50 -31.40 10.55 -1.35
CA ILE A 50 -31.01 9.17 -1.04
C ILE A 50 -29.52 9.02 -1.30
N VAL A 51 -28.78 8.61 -0.26
CA VAL A 51 -27.32 8.40 -0.33
C VAL A 51 -26.97 7.00 0.19
N LEU A 52 -26.63 6.12 -0.76
CA LEU A 52 -26.23 4.74 -0.48
C LEU A 52 -24.70 4.63 -0.37
N SER A 53 -24.22 3.71 0.47
CA SER A 53 -22.79 3.43 0.64
C SER A 53 -22.60 1.92 0.69
N ARG A 54 -21.58 1.40 0.01
CA ARG A 54 -21.20 0.00 0.06
C ARG A 54 -19.68 -0.11 0.17
N PRO A 55 -19.14 -0.81 1.18
CA PRO A 55 -17.71 -1.05 1.25
C PRO A 55 -17.29 -2.03 0.15
N PHE A 56 -16.11 -1.82 -0.41
CA PHE A 56 -15.45 -2.85 -1.21
C PHE A 56 -15.04 -4.01 -0.31
N ASP A 57 -15.01 -5.20 -0.87
CA ASP A 57 -14.45 -6.39 -0.24
C ASP A 57 -13.18 -6.84 -0.98
N LYS A 58 -12.61 -7.94 -0.51
CA LYS A 58 -11.35 -8.48 -1.01
C LYS A 58 -11.41 -9.02 -2.45
N ARG A 59 -12.57 -9.00 -3.14
CA ARG A 59 -12.68 -9.55 -4.51
C ARG A 59 -12.10 -8.62 -5.58
N THR A 60 -11.89 -7.35 -5.27
CA THR A 60 -11.38 -6.36 -6.25
C THR A 60 -10.33 -5.46 -5.62
N PRO A 61 -9.13 -6.01 -5.30
CA PRO A 61 -8.04 -5.19 -4.81
C PRO A 61 -7.44 -4.35 -5.96
N SER A 62 -7.39 -3.03 -5.78
CA SER A 62 -6.90 -2.09 -6.80
C SER A 62 -5.64 -1.32 -6.40
N HIS A 63 -5.31 -1.28 -5.10
CA HIS A 63 -4.16 -0.56 -4.54
C HIS A 63 -3.37 -1.47 -3.58
N GLN A 64 -2.92 -2.64 -4.05
CA GLN A 64 -2.09 -3.52 -3.23
C GLN A 64 -0.78 -2.82 -2.86
N CYS A 65 -0.42 -2.89 -1.59
CA CYS A 65 0.80 -2.30 -1.07
C CYS A 65 1.32 -3.01 0.18
N GLY A 66 2.58 -2.73 0.56
CA GLY A 66 3.16 -3.17 1.83
C GLY A 66 3.52 -4.66 1.92
N THR A 67 3.45 -5.41 0.83
CA THR A 67 3.80 -6.84 0.78
C THR A 67 5.29 -7.11 0.98
N VAL A 68 6.14 -6.12 0.71
CA VAL A 68 7.61 -6.19 0.83
C VAL A 68 8.12 -4.79 1.22
N LYS A 69 7.62 -4.30 2.36
CA LYS A 69 7.80 -2.91 2.79
C LYS A 69 9.28 -2.51 2.94
N MET A 70 9.58 -1.25 2.64
CA MET A 70 10.85 -0.63 3.00
C MET A 70 10.86 -0.13 4.45
N GLY A 71 12.04 -0.08 5.05
CA GLY A 71 12.26 0.50 6.37
C GLY A 71 13.74 0.78 6.62
N ASN A 72 14.05 1.23 7.84
CA ASN A 72 15.43 1.55 8.24
C ASN A 72 16.09 0.43 9.03
N ASP A 73 15.37 -0.65 9.34
CA ASP A 73 15.81 -1.74 10.19
C ASP A 73 15.59 -3.10 9.49
N PRO A 74 16.66 -3.86 9.19
CA PRO A 74 16.56 -5.17 8.54
C PRO A 74 15.81 -6.21 9.39
N ALA A 75 15.71 -6.02 10.71
CA ALA A 75 14.97 -6.94 11.57
C ALA A 75 13.44 -6.82 11.39
N THR A 76 12.96 -5.70 10.83
CA THR A 76 11.52 -5.41 10.72
C THR A 76 11.04 -5.13 9.30
N SER A 77 11.96 -4.96 8.35
CA SER A 77 11.67 -4.61 6.96
C SER A 77 12.61 -5.35 6.00
N PRO A 78 12.09 -5.98 4.93
CA PRO A 78 12.92 -6.70 3.97
C PRO A 78 13.74 -5.79 3.06
N LEU A 79 13.28 -4.56 2.81
CA LEU A 79 13.98 -3.60 1.95
C LEU A 79 14.49 -2.40 2.75
N ASP A 80 15.63 -1.88 2.33
CA ASP A 80 16.13 -0.57 2.75
C ASP A 80 15.32 0.58 2.12
N PRO A 81 15.56 1.85 2.49
CA PRO A 81 14.83 2.99 1.94
C PRO A 81 14.99 3.19 0.42
N PHE A 82 16.00 2.59 -0.20
CA PHE A 82 16.24 2.60 -1.65
C PHE A 82 15.73 1.31 -2.32
N CYS A 83 14.80 0.61 -1.67
CA CYS A 83 14.16 -0.59 -2.19
C CYS A 83 15.13 -1.74 -2.48
N ARG A 84 16.33 -1.73 -1.88
CA ARG A 84 17.28 -2.84 -1.96
C ARG A 84 16.96 -3.86 -0.89
N ALA A 85 16.97 -5.14 -1.24
CA ALA A 85 16.82 -6.20 -0.26
C ALA A 85 18.03 -6.24 0.69
N TYR A 86 17.78 -6.30 2.00
CA TYR A 86 18.87 -6.39 2.98
C TYR A 86 19.68 -7.70 2.83
N ASP A 87 19.03 -8.80 2.47
CA ASP A 87 19.67 -10.12 2.35
C ASP A 87 20.41 -10.34 1.03
N HIS A 88 20.17 -9.48 0.03
CA HIS A 88 20.70 -9.66 -1.34
C HIS A 88 21.12 -8.32 -1.93
N GLN A 89 22.42 -8.04 -1.95
CA GLN A 89 22.96 -6.73 -2.33
C GLN A 89 22.68 -6.30 -3.78
N ASN A 90 22.40 -7.26 -4.66
CA ASN A 90 22.11 -7.05 -6.08
C ASN A 90 20.60 -7.16 -6.42
N LEU A 91 19.72 -7.20 -5.41
CA LEU A 91 18.27 -7.31 -5.60
C LEU A 91 17.55 -6.04 -5.17
N PHE A 92 16.75 -5.48 -6.07
CA PHE A 92 15.87 -4.34 -5.80
C PHE A 92 14.42 -4.69 -6.14
N VAL A 93 13.47 -4.23 -5.33
CA VAL A 93 12.03 -4.44 -5.56
C VAL A 93 11.29 -3.11 -5.55
N VAL A 94 10.81 -2.68 -6.72
CA VAL A 94 10.27 -1.34 -6.92
C VAL A 94 8.86 -1.42 -7.50
N ASP A 95 7.86 -1.49 -6.62
CA ASP A 95 6.42 -1.54 -6.95
C ASP A 95 5.57 -1.00 -5.77
N GLY A 96 4.26 -1.27 -5.71
CA GLY A 96 3.45 -0.86 -4.55
C GLY A 96 3.82 -1.55 -3.23
N GLY A 97 4.52 -2.69 -3.29
CA GLY A 97 4.89 -3.51 -2.15
C GLY A 97 5.85 -2.85 -1.17
N PHE A 98 6.69 -1.91 -1.63
CA PHE A 98 7.64 -1.20 -0.75
C PHE A 98 6.95 -0.25 0.23
N LEU A 99 5.70 0.16 -0.03
CA LEU A 99 5.03 1.19 0.76
C LEU A 99 4.74 0.69 2.19
N PRO A 100 5.30 1.33 3.25
CA PRO A 100 5.01 0.93 4.63
C PRO A 100 3.59 1.32 5.07
N THR A 101 2.95 2.28 4.37
CA THR A 101 1.58 2.74 4.59
C THR A 101 0.90 3.01 3.24
N SER A 102 -0.44 2.94 3.17
CA SER A 102 -1.18 3.14 1.91
C SER A 102 -1.53 4.60 1.62
N ALA A 103 -1.48 5.47 2.65
CA ALA A 103 -1.74 6.90 2.60
C ALA A 103 -3.16 7.30 2.14
N ALA A 104 -4.11 6.36 2.05
CA ALA A 104 -5.50 6.58 1.62
C ALA A 104 -5.67 7.30 0.26
N VAL A 105 -4.65 7.25 -0.61
CA VAL A 105 -4.64 7.85 -1.96
C VAL A 105 -4.12 6.86 -3.00
N ASN A 106 -4.24 7.19 -4.28
CA ASN A 106 -3.77 6.33 -5.37
C ASN A 106 -2.22 6.26 -5.36
N PRO A 107 -1.61 5.06 -5.27
CA PRO A 107 -0.17 4.94 -5.03
C PRO A 107 0.69 5.12 -6.28
N ALA A 108 0.10 5.13 -7.48
CA ALA A 108 0.83 5.08 -8.75
C ALA A 108 1.91 6.18 -8.90
N LEU A 109 1.60 7.42 -8.50
CA LEU A 109 2.57 8.51 -8.58
C LEU A 109 3.72 8.35 -7.58
N SER A 110 3.42 7.86 -6.36
CA SER A 110 4.44 7.56 -5.34
C SER A 110 5.36 6.43 -5.79
N ILE A 111 4.80 5.40 -6.44
CA ILE A 111 5.56 4.29 -7.02
C ILE A 111 6.50 4.81 -8.12
N ALA A 112 5.98 5.62 -9.06
CA ALA A 112 6.80 6.20 -10.12
C ALA A 112 7.91 7.10 -9.58
N ALA A 113 7.61 7.95 -8.58
CA ALA A 113 8.60 8.82 -7.94
C ALA A 113 9.71 8.02 -7.25
N GLN A 114 9.36 6.98 -6.50
CA GLN A 114 10.35 6.11 -5.85
C GLN A 114 11.16 5.33 -6.89
N ALA A 115 10.55 4.88 -7.98
CA ALA A 115 11.27 4.19 -9.05
C ALA A 115 12.35 5.06 -9.69
N LEU A 116 12.05 6.33 -9.97
CA LEU A 116 13.05 7.29 -10.46
C LEU A 116 14.17 7.53 -9.44
N ARG A 117 13.82 7.64 -8.15
CA ARG A 117 14.78 7.81 -7.06
C ARG A 117 15.73 6.63 -6.92
N VAL A 118 15.21 5.40 -7.00
CA VAL A 118 15.96 4.15 -6.90
C VAL A 118 16.83 3.95 -8.15
N ALA A 119 16.31 4.23 -9.34
CA ALA A 119 17.09 4.15 -10.57
C ALA A 119 18.33 5.07 -10.53
N GLU A 120 18.16 6.32 -10.05
CA GLU A 120 19.29 7.24 -9.88
C GLU A 120 20.28 6.77 -8.80
N HIS A 121 19.79 6.13 -7.74
CA HIS A 121 20.65 5.51 -6.73
C HIS A 121 21.50 4.39 -7.35
N ILE A 122 20.86 3.41 -8.02
CA ILE A 122 21.55 2.32 -8.73
C ILE A 122 22.60 2.86 -9.69
N ARG A 123 22.27 3.88 -10.48
CA ARG A 123 23.20 4.51 -11.42
C ARG A 123 24.45 5.05 -10.73
N LYS A 124 24.31 5.62 -9.52
CA LYS A 124 25.39 6.25 -8.76
C LYS A 124 26.22 5.28 -7.94
N THR A 125 25.62 4.20 -7.42
CA THR A 125 26.26 3.32 -6.43
C THR A 125 26.62 1.95 -6.98
N GLU A 126 25.92 1.46 -8.00
CA GLU A 126 26.10 0.11 -8.54
C GLU A 126 26.69 0.08 -9.95
N LEU A 127 26.40 1.11 -10.76
CA LEU A 127 26.80 1.18 -12.18
C LEU A 127 27.84 2.25 -12.50
N ALA A 128 28.18 3.10 -11.52
CA ALA A 128 29.29 4.03 -11.68
C ALA A 128 30.61 3.25 -11.53
N ALA A 129 31.30 3.07 -12.66
CA ALA A 129 32.65 2.53 -12.73
C ALA A 129 33.68 3.51 -12.16
#